data_AF-A0AAY5JYT8-F1
#
_entry.id   AF-A0AAY5JYT8-F1
#
_cell.length_a   1.000
_cell.length_b   1.000
_cell.length_c   1.000
_cell.angle_alpha   90.00
_cell.angle_beta   90.00
_cell.angle_gamma   90.00
#
_symmetry.space_group_name_H-M   'P 1'
#
loop_
_entity.id
_entity.type
_entity.pdbx_description
1 polymer ?
#
loop_
_entity_poly.entity_id
_entity_poly.type
_entity_poly.pdbx_seq_one_letter_code
_entity_poly.pdbx_strand_id
1 'polypeptide(L)'
;MLTKLWLVKSYFNSDVDEEDWIQIFLITFTLKNVERENKKFYLHNFFINYLDLRTSAKLLQHCENPCTLHNVNIIVFYNQCGIVLLLIPSNGANVRFFVVQFQKQGKDVERVKQRLAEIANYVDKFFRVLNIRVALVGLEVWSDSDKCPVTQDPFNTLHEFLDWRKVKLLPAKSHDNAQLISGVYFQGTTIGMAPIMSMCTLEQSGGIVMDHSDNPLGAAVTLAHELGHNFGMNHDTPERGCGCRMALDRGGCIMTPSTGYPFPTMFSTCSKKDLAASLEKGVGMCLYNMPEVKVLYGGQKCGNGYVEEGEECDCGEQEECMNPCCNATTCTLKGDAVCAHGQCCEDCRLKPAGTPCRESSNSCDLPEFCTGANPQCPANLYLHDGHACQNMDGYCYNGICQTHEQQCITLWGPAKTAPGICFERVNSAGDPYGNCGKDSKGLFAKCEARHAKCGKIQCQGGANRPVIGTNAVSIETNIPLQEGGRILCRGTHVYLGDDMPDPGLVLSGTKCAEGMICLNRQCQNVTGFGVHQCSGKCNGRGVCNNKKNCHCEAHWAPPFCDSAGFGGSLDSGPMRLAEQKPWSAESFQSVRGISLLKDISQEKVTKEFPKHYV
;
A
#
# COMPACT_ATOMS: atom_id res chain seq x y z
N MET A 1 14.52 12.52 50.16
CA MET A 1 15.45 11.49 49.65
C MET A 1 14.86 10.07 49.71
N LEU A 2 13.87 9.76 50.56
CA LEU A 2 13.18 8.45 50.55
C LEU A 2 11.92 8.36 49.66
N THR A 3 11.41 9.47 49.13
CA THR A 3 10.22 9.49 48.24
C THR A 3 10.53 9.41 46.73
N LYS A 4 11.81 9.38 46.34
CA LYS A 4 12.23 9.17 44.93
C LYS A 4 12.76 7.76 44.64
N LEU A 5 12.91 6.92 45.67
CA LEU A 5 13.32 5.52 45.50
C LEU A 5 12.18 4.60 45.03
N TRP A 6 10.91 5.00 45.18
CA TRP A 6 9.77 4.12 44.85
C TRP A 6 9.39 4.12 43.36
N LEU A 7 9.82 5.14 42.59
CA LEU A 7 9.44 5.29 41.18
C LEU A 7 10.35 4.52 40.19
N VAL A 8 11.51 4.03 40.63
CA VAL A 8 12.44 3.29 39.77
C VAL A 8 12.35 1.77 40.01
N LYS A 9 11.96 1.33 41.21
CA LYS A 9 11.84 -0.10 41.56
C LYS A 9 10.60 -0.79 40.97
N SER A 10 9.61 -0.03 40.45
CA SER A 10 8.44 -0.62 39.76
C SER A 10 8.67 -0.89 38.26
N TYR A 11 9.76 -0.37 37.67
CA TYR A 11 10.04 -0.46 36.24
C TYR A 11 11.01 -1.58 35.86
N PHE A 12 11.71 -2.18 36.82
CA PHE A 12 12.67 -3.27 36.60
C PHE A 12 12.42 -4.39 37.60
N ASN A 13 11.67 -5.41 37.17
CA ASN A 13 11.47 -6.64 37.91
C ASN A 13 12.58 -7.63 37.49
N SER A 14 13.79 -7.47 38.02
CA SER A 14 14.89 -8.42 37.87
C SER A 14 16.01 -8.16 38.86
N ASP A 15 16.49 -9.22 39.52
CA ASP A 15 17.55 -9.25 40.53
C ASP A 15 18.88 -8.66 40.03
N VAL A 16 19.22 -7.44 40.46
CA VAL A 16 20.54 -6.81 40.25
C VAL A 16 20.97 -6.18 41.57
N ASP A 17 22.19 -6.51 42.02
CA ASP A 17 22.77 -6.11 43.31
C ASP A 17 22.95 -4.59 43.46
N GLU A 18 22.80 -4.10 44.70
CA GLU A 18 22.76 -2.66 45.05
C GLU A 18 24.08 -1.88 44.83
N GLU A 19 25.21 -2.56 44.59
CA GLU A 19 26.51 -1.89 44.40
C GLU A 19 26.70 -1.24 43.01
N ASP A 20 26.05 -1.76 41.96
CA ASP A 20 26.20 -1.25 40.59
C ASP A 20 25.46 0.09 40.35
N TRP A 21 24.44 0.40 41.16
CA TRP A 21 23.73 1.67 41.08
C TRP A 21 24.55 2.86 41.58
N ILE A 22 25.52 2.63 42.48
CA ILE A 22 26.32 3.69 43.09
C ILE A 22 27.33 4.26 42.09
N GLN A 23 27.85 3.47 41.15
CA GLN A 23 28.80 3.95 40.13
C GLN A 23 28.14 4.81 39.04
N ILE A 24 26.93 4.47 38.61
CA ILE A 24 26.20 5.22 37.56
C ILE A 24 25.79 6.62 38.06
N PHE A 25 25.43 6.74 39.34
CA PHE A 25 25.01 8.00 39.93
C PHE A 25 26.18 8.99 40.15
N LEU A 26 27.37 8.47 40.45
CA LEU A 26 28.58 9.29 40.66
C LEU A 26 29.05 10.00 39.37
N ILE A 27 29.01 9.32 38.22
CA ILE A 27 29.44 9.88 36.92
C ILE A 27 28.53 11.04 36.48
N THR A 28 27.23 10.92 36.73
CA THR A 28 26.25 11.96 36.37
C THR A 28 26.39 13.20 37.25
N PHE A 29 26.76 13.05 38.53
CA PHE A 29 26.94 14.16 39.46
C PHE A 29 28.23 14.95 39.21
N THR A 30 29.31 14.28 38.78
CA THR A 30 30.58 14.97 38.45
C THR A 30 30.45 15.83 37.19
N LEU A 31 29.72 15.38 36.15
CA LEU A 31 29.56 16.16 34.91
C LEU A 31 28.64 17.38 35.09
N LYS A 32 27.60 17.30 35.92
CA LYS A 32 26.66 18.42 36.13
C LYS A 32 27.23 19.57 36.97
N ASN A 33 28.24 19.32 37.81
CA ASN A 33 28.86 20.34 38.64
C ASN A 33 30.17 20.92 38.05
N VAL A 34 30.68 20.38 36.94
CA VAL A 34 31.81 21.00 36.21
C VAL A 34 31.34 22.20 35.36
N GLU A 35 30.05 22.27 34.99
CA GLU A 35 29.47 23.44 34.31
C GLU A 35 29.07 24.60 35.24
N ARG A 36 29.13 24.41 36.57
CA ARG A 36 28.81 25.47 37.55
C ARG A 36 29.87 25.56 38.64
N GLU A 37 30.63 26.64 38.56
CA GLU A 37 31.48 27.25 39.61
C GLU A 37 33.00 27.01 39.53
N ASN A 38 33.69 28.10 39.18
CA ASN A 38 35.12 28.25 39.07
C ASN A 38 35.77 28.49 40.47
N LYS A 39 35.63 27.55 41.43
CA LYS A 39 36.31 27.63 42.74
C LYS A 39 36.80 26.28 43.25
N LYS A 40 38.07 26.25 43.69
CA LYS A 40 38.75 25.14 44.37
C LYS A 40 37.96 24.68 45.60
N PHE A 41 37.71 23.37 45.73
CA PHE A 41 37.43 22.73 47.01
C PHE A 41 38.30 21.49 47.20
N TYR A 42 39.02 21.48 48.31
CA TYR A 42 39.68 20.33 48.91
C TYR A 42 38.65 19.61 49.79
N LEU A 43 38.56 18.28 49.70
CA LEU A 43 38.08 17.45 50.81
C LEU A 43 38.61 16.02 50.70
N HIS A 44 38.95 15.51 51.88
CA HIS A 44 39.88 14.43 52.21
C HIS A 44 39.40 13.02 51.88
N ASN A 45 40.38 12.19 51.51
CA ASN A 45 40.54 10.76 51.82
C ASN A 45 39.34 9.82 51.58
N PHE A 46 39.25 9.26 50.38
CA PHE A 46 39.03 7.83 50.20
C PHE A 46 39.96 7.33 49.09
N PHE A 47 40.74 6.29 49.40
CA PHE A 47 41.84 5.76 48.59
C PHE A 47 41.38 5.33 47.19
N ILE A 48 41.77 6.10 46.16
CA ILE A 48 41.87 5.63 44.78
C ILE A 48 43.36 5.41 44.51
N ASN A 49 43.75 4.14 44.39
CA ASN A 49 45.05 3.77 43.86
C ASN A 49 44.90 3.56 42.35
N TYR A 50 45.84 4.14 41.59
CA TYR A 50 46.07 3.98 40.15
C TYR A 50 45.05 4.59 39.18
N LEU A 51 45.30 5.84 38.78
CA LEU A 51 45.69 6.20 37.40
C LEU A 51 45.89 7.72 37.30
N ASP A 52 47.13 8.14 37.13
CA ASP A 52 47.56 9.53 36.95
C ASP A 52 47.00 10.12 35.65
N LEU A 53 46.12 11.12 35.78
CA LEU A 53 45.41 11.86 34.73
C LEU A 53 46.32 12.57 33.71
N ARG A 54 47.65 12.65 33.95
CA ARG A 54 48.60 13.18 32.95
C ARG A 54 49.04 12.15 31.90
N THR A 55 48.83 10.87 32.14
CA THR A 55 49.18 9.80 31.18
C THR A 55 48.07 9.58 30.14
N SER A 56 46.82 9.87 30.48
CA SER A 56 45.64 9.65 29.63
C SER A 56 45.58 10.59 28.41
N ALA A 57 46.14 11.80 28.52
CA ALA A 57 46.15 12.77 27.41
C ALA A 57 47.16 12.42 26.31
N LYS A 58 48.18 11.58 26.60
CA LYS A 58 49.16 11.12 25.61
C LYS A 58 48.77 9.79 24.93
N LEU A 59 47.84 9.02 25.50
CA LEU A 59 47.33 7.77 24.90
C LEU A 59 46.22 8.01 23.85
N LEU A 60 45.52 9.15 23.92
CA LEU A 60 44.45 9.52 22.98
C LEU A 60 44.93 10.08 21.63
N GLN A 61 46.24 10.25 21.43
CA GLN A 61 46.79 10.73 20.16
C GLN A 61 47.19 9.60 19.20
N HIS A 62 47.04 8.32 19.60
CA HIS A 62 47.45 7.13 18.82
C HIS A 62 46.41 6.00 18.76
N CYS A 63 45.13 6.24 19.08
CA CYS A 63 44.07 5.23 18.93
C CYS A 63 43.33 5.40 17.59
N GLU A 64 43.54 4.48 16.64
CA GLU A 64 42.60 4.23 15.55
C GLU A 64 41.41 3.43 16.10
N ASN A 65 40.19 3.80 15.74
CA ASN A 65 38.96 3.14 16.16
C ASN A 65 38.94 1.66 15.68
N PRO A 66 38.57 0.66 16.53
CA PRO A 66 38.19 0.72 17.95
C PRO A 66 39.33 0.35 18.93
N CYS A 67 39.32 0.94 20.14
CA CYS A 67 40.25 0.60 21.24
C CYS A 67 39.53 -0.16 22.38
N THR A 68 40.19 -1.19 22.93
CA THR A 68 39.65 -2.07 24.00
C THR A 68 40.36 -1.76 25.31
N LEU A 69 39.62 -1.52 26.41
CA LEU A 69 40.21 -1.31 27.74
C LEU A 69 39.42 -2.12 28.77
N HIS A 70 40.11 -2.97 29.55
CA HIS A 70 39.54 -3.73 30.67
C HIS A 70 38.15 -4.33 30.41
N ASN A 71 38.01 -5.11 29.33
CA ASN A 71 36.77 -5.85 29.03
C ASN A 71 35.52 -4.96 28.84
N VAL A 72 35.70 -3.72 28.38
CA VAL A 72 34.61 -2.84 27.92
C VAL A 72 34.98 -2.30 26.55
N ASN A 73 34.08 -2.49 25.58
CA ASN A 73 34.21 -1.85 24.27
C ASN A 73 33.69 -0.42 24.37
N ILE A 74 34.53 0.55 24.04
CA ILE A 74 34.20 1.98 24.08
C ILE A 74 33.99 2.45 22.65
N ILE A 75 32.77 2.83 22.30
CA ILE A 75 32.45 3.47 21.01
C ILE A 75 32.27 4.96 21.27
N VAL A 76 33.12 5.77 20.64
CA VAL A 76 33.07 7.25 20.75
C VAL A 76 32.35 7.81 19.52
N PHE A 77 31.19 8.42 19.74
CA PHE A 77 30.52 9.23 18.72
C PHE A 77 30.91 10.70 18.87
N TYR A 78 31.35 11.31 17.76
CA TYR A 78 31.54 12.75 17.67
C TYR A 78 30.31 13.36 17.02
N ASN A 79 29.58 14.21 17.76
CA ASN A 79 28.62 15.13 17.17
C ASN A 79 28.87 16.55 17.72
N GLN A 80 28.43 17.58 16.97
CA GLN A 80 28.78 19.00 17.25
C GLN A 80 28.26 19.56 18.59
N CYS A 81 27.58 18.77 19.43
CA CYS A 81 27.09 19.17 20.75
C CYS A 81 27.56 18.30 21.93
N GLY A 82 28.59 17.46 21.77
CA GLY A 82 29.22 16.75 22.90
C GLY A 82 29.56 15.29 22.61
N ILE A 83 30.41 14.71 23.47
CA ILE A 83 30.84 13.31 23.41
C ILE A 83 29.81 12.45 24.15
N VAL A 84 29.18 11.52 23.45
CA VAL A 84 28.35 10.46 24.06
C VAL A 84 29.21 9.21 24.19
N LEU A 85 29.45 8.77 25.43
CA LEU A 85 30.16 7.54 25.75
C LEU A 85 29.15 6.41 25.99
N LEU A 86 29.13 5.43 25.10
CA LEU A 86 28.39 4.18 25.28
C LEU A 86 29.36 3.12 25.83
N LEU A 87 29.13 2.66 27.06
CA LEU A 87 29.87 1.56 27.68
C LEU A 87 29.04 0.28 27.48
N ILE A 88 29.61 -0.70 26.77
CA ILE A 88 28.97 -2.01 26.54
C ILE A 88 29.75 -3.09 27.29
N PRO A 89 29.12 -3.88 28.18
CA PRO A 89 29.79 -4.99 28.86
C PRO A 89 30.19 -6.08 27.85
N SER A 90 31.40 -6.63 27.98
CA SER A 90 32.04 -7.62 27.10
C SER A 90 31.42 -9.02 27.09
N ASN A 91 30.30 -9.24 27.78
CA ASN A 91 29.61 -10.52 27.72
C ASN A 91 28.73 -10.62 26.47
N GLY A 92 29.37 -10.77 25.31
CA GLY A 92 28.89 -11.56 24.15
C GLY A 92 27.49 -11.35 23.56
N ALA A 93 26.69 -10.41 24.04
CA ALA A 93 25.41 -10.07 23.44
C ALA A 93 25.68 -9.09 22.30
N ASN A 94 25.63 -9.58 21.07
CA ASN A 94 25.37 -8.74 19.91
C ASN A 94 24.06 -7.98 20.19
N VAL A 95 24.14 -6.74 20.70
CA VAL A 95 22.97 -5.86 20.81
C VAL A 95 22.62 -5.40 19.40
N ARG A 96 21.91 -6.27 18.66
CA ARG A 96 21.26 -5.94 17.41
C ARG A 96 19.93 -5.27 17.75
N PHE A 97 19.88 -3.94 17.66
CA PHE A 97 18.66 -3.12 17.80
C PHE A 97 17.73 -3.25 16.58
N PHE A 98 17.52 -4.47 16.10
CA PHE A 98 16.60 -4.75 15.01
C PHE A 98 15.41 -5.52 15.58
N VAL A 99 14.21 -5.30 15.04
CA VAL A 99 12.93 -5.88 15.48
C VAL A 99 12.28 -5.27 16.74
N VAL A 100 12.13 -3.95 16.77
CA VAL A 100 11.56 -3.24 17.93
C VAL A 100 10.12 -3.68 18.27
N GLN A 101 9.29 -4.01 17.27
CA GLN A 101 7.91 -4.44 17.52
C GLN A 101 7.83 -5.80 18.23
N PHE A 102 8.67 -6.76 17.84
CA PHE A 102 8.77 -8.06 18.51
C PHE A 102 9.28 -7.90 19.94
N GLN A 103 10.29 -7.07 20.15
CA GLN A 103 10.80 -6.75 21.48
C GLN A 103 9.73 -6.08 22.35
N LYS A 104 8.97 -5.13 21.79
CA LYS A 104 7.87 -4.42 22.47
C LYS A 104 6.78 -5.37 22.95
N GLN A 105 6.50 -6.44 22.21
CA GLN A 105 5.53 -7.47 22.60
C GLN A 105 6.16 -8.61 23.42
N GLY A 106 7.29 -8.36 24.10
CA GLY A 106 7.89 -9.33 25.01
C GLY A 106 8.58 -10.50 24.30
N LYS A 107 9.00 -10.33 23.04
CA LYS A 107 9.61 -11.37 22.19
C LYS A 107 8.71 -12.60 21.99
N ASP A 108 7.41 -12.36 21.90
CA ASP A 108 6.39 -13.37 21.62
C ASP A 108 5.77 -13.13 20.24
N VAL A 109 6.00 -14.07 19.32
CA VAL A 109 5.53 -13.99 17.94
C VAL A 109 4.00 -14.02 17.90
N GLU A 110 3.37 -14.87 18.70
CA GLU A 110 1.92 -15.04 18.69
C GLU A 110 1.22 -13.81 19.27
N ARG A 111 1.82 -13.18 20.28
CA ARG A 111 1.33 -11.89 20.80
C ARG A 111 1.41 -10.77 19.75
N VAL A 112 2.49 -10.71 18.97
CA VAL A 112 2.59 -9.75 17.85
C VAL A 112 1.49 -10.04 16.82
N LYS A 113 1.31 -11.30 16.44
CA LYS A 113 0.28 -11.69 15.46
C LYS A 113 -1.14 -11.32 15.92
N GLN A 114 -1.48 -11.61 17.17
CA GLN A 114 -2.78 -11.26 17.75
C GLN A 114 -3.02 -9.74 17.72
N ARG A 115 -2.01 -8.95 18.11
CA ARG A 115 -2.10 -7.48 18.06
C ARG A 115 -2.31 -6.96 16.64
N LEU A 116 -1.59 -7.49 15.65
CA LEU A 116 -1.72 -7.09 14.25
C LEU A 116 -3.08 -7.49 13.66
N ALA A 117 -3.59 -8.67 14.01
CA ALA A 117 -4.94 -9.11 13.61
C ALA A 117 -6.03 -8.22 14.22
N GLU A 118 -5.90 -7.83 15.49
CA GLU A 118 -6.82 -6.89 16.12
C GLU A 118 -6.82 -5.51 15.45
N ILE A 119 -5.63 -4.99 15.12
CA ILE A 119 -5.48 -3.76 14.33
C ILE A 119 -6.21 -3.88 12.99
N ALA A 120 -5.99 -4.96 12.24
CA ALA A 120 -6.66 -5.18 10.95
C ALA A 120 -8.18 -5.24 11.07
N ASN A 121 -8.72 -5.86 12.12
CA ASN A 121 -10.16 -5.93 12.37
C ASN A 121 -10.79 -4.54 12.61
N TYR A 122 -10.10 -3.66 13.35
CA TYR A 122 -10.55 -2.27 13.51
C TYR A 122 -10.55 -1.53 12.16
N VAL A 123 -9.50 -1.72 11.36
CA VAL A 123 -9.38 -1.09 10.04
C VAL A 123 -10.51 -1.56 9.10
N ASP A 124 -10.81 -2.86 9.03
CA ASP A 124 -11.96 -3.36 8.26
C ASP A 124 -13.24 -2.67 8.69
N LYS A 125 -13.48 -2.55 10.00
CA LYS A 125 -14.65 -1.86 10.55
C LYS A 125 -14.73 -0.39 10.10
N PHE A 126 -13.61 0.33 10.04
CA PHE A 126 -13.59 1.73 9.59
C PHE A 126 -13.89 1.87 8.10
N PHE A 127 -13.44 0.92 7.27
CA PHE A 127 -13.62 0.98 5.82
C PHE A 127 -14.98 0.43 5.34
N ARG A 128 -15.68 -0.38 6.14
CA ARG A 128 -17.04 -0.88 5.81
C ARG A 128 -18.03 0.23 5.46
N VAL A 129 -17.97 1.39 6.13
CA VAL A 129 -18.85 2.54 5.84
C VAL A 129 -18.56 3.21 4.49
N LEU A 130 -17.45 2.85 3.86
CA LEU A 130 -17.03 3.26 2.51
C LEU A 130 -17.28 2.16 1.47
N ASN A 131 -17.99 1.08 1.85
CA ASN A 131 -18.20 -0.10 1.03
C ASN A 131 -16.89 -0.79 0.58
N ILE A 132 -15.89 -0.76 1.45
CA ILE A 132 -14.59 -1.41 1.26
C ILE A 132 -14.39 -2.41 2.41
N ARG A 133 -13.95 -3.62 2.07
CA ARG A 133 -13.53 -4.64 3.03
C ARG A 133 -12.00 -4.68 3.07
N VAL A 134 -11.43 -4.73 4.27
CA VAL A 134 -9.98 -4.88 4.46
C VAL A 134 -9.70 -6.28 4.95
N ALA A 135 -9.28 -7.14 4.03
CA ALA A 135 -8.99 -8.54 4.31
C ALA A 135 -7.49 -8.75 4.61
N LEU A 136 -7.19 -9.38 5.74
CA LEU A 136 -5.82 -9.73 6.09
C LEU A 136 -5.40 -11.03 5.39
N VAL A 137 -4.74 -10.89 4.25
CA VAL A 137 -4.29 -12.00 3.36
C VAL A 137 -2.87 -12.51 3.66
N GLY A 138 -2.16 -11.84 4.56
CA GLY A 138 -0.79 -12.19 4.90
C GLY A 138 -0.32 -11.42 6.12
N LEU A 139 0.47 -12.08 6.95
CA LEU A 139 1.06 -11.50 8.15
C LEU A 139 2.45 -12.10 8.33
N GLU A 140 3.47 -11.25 8.35
CA GLU A 140 4.87 -11.62 8.57
C GLU A 140 5.41 -10.89 9.80
N VAL A 141 6.04 -11.64 10.70
CA VAL A 141 6.72 -11.09 11.89
C VAL A 141 8.21 -11.31 11.72
N TRP A 142 8.99 -10.23 11.70
CA TRP A 142 10.44 -10.27 11.54
C TRP A 142 11.16 -10.67 12.82
N SER A 143 10.88 -11.82 13.44
CA SER A 143 11.41 -12.17 14.77
C SER A 143 12.93 -12.31 14.87
N ASP A 144 13.62 -12.51 13.74
CA ASP A 144 15.06 -12.75 13.67
C ASP A 144 15.87 -11.47 13.38
N SER A 145 15.44 -10.70 12.38
CA SER A 145 16.07 -9.43 11.98
C SER A 145 15.16 -8.66 11.02
N ASP A 146 15.29 -7.33 11.03
CA ASP A 146 14.57 -6.48 10.09
C ASP A 146 15.01 -6.79 8.65
N LYS A 147 14.04 -6.90 7.74
CA LYS A 147 14.31 -7.29 6.33
C LYS A 147 14.67 -6.11 5.43
N CYS A 148 14.46 -4.90 5.93
CA CYS A 148 14.93 -3.65 5.36
C CYS A 148 15.33 -2.69 6.50
N PRO A 149 16.11 -1.64 6.23
CA PRO A 149 16.41 -0.62 7.24
C PRO A 149 15.13 0.04 7.77
N VAL A 150 14.92 -0.05 9.08
CA VAL A 150 13.86 0.67 9.80
C VAL A 150 14.54 1.72 10.68
N THR A 151 14.38 3.00 10.33
CA THR A 151 15.09 4.10 10.98
C THR A 151 14.11 5.08 11.60
N GLN A 152 14.62 6.07 12.35
CA GLN A 152 13.76 7.15 12.84
C GLN A 152 13.36 8.14 11.73
N ASP A 153 14.00 8.07 10.55
CA ASP A 153 13.56 8.83 9.37
C ASP A 153 12.41 8.05 8.69
N PRO A 154 11.17 8.55 8.74
CA PRO A 154 10.03 7.86 8.15
C PRO A 154 10.12 7.79 6.62
N PHE A 155 10.74 8.78 5.97
CA PHE A 155 10.87 8.79 4.51
C PHE A 155 11.78 7.65 4.03
N ASN A 156 12.95 7.50 4.67
CA ASN A 156 13.86 6.40 4.32
C ASN A 156 13.23 5.05 4.65
N THR A 157 12.56 4.94 5.80
CA THR A 157 11.90 3.68 6.20
C THR A 157 10.79 3.29 5.22
N LEU A 158 9.95 4.22 4.78
CA LEU A 158 8.91 3.96 3.78
C LEU A 158 9.53 3.54 2.44
N HIS A 159 10.57 4.24 1.99
CA HIS A 159 11.23 3.91 0.74
C HIS A 159 11.82 2.49 0.75
N GLU A 160 12.59 2.15 1.78
CA GLU A 160 13.21 0.84 1.94
C GLU A 160 12.16 -0.28 2.09
N PHE A 161 11.07 -0.02 2.81
CA PHE A 161 9.97 -0.98 2.95
C PHE A 161 9.25 -1.26 1.63
N LEU A 162 8.95 -0.22 0.85
CA LEU A 162 8.28 -0.36 -0.45
C LEU A 162 9.18 -1.06 -1.48
N ASP A 163 10.48 -0.77 -1.46
CA ASP A 163 11.45 -1.48 -2.29
C ASP A 163 11.57 -2.96 -1.90
N TRP A 164 11.65 -3.26 -0.59
CA TRP A 164 11.60 -4.64 -0.09
C TRP A 164 10.30 -5.34 -0.47
N ARG A 165 9.14 -4.68 -0.34
CA ARG A 165 7.84 -5.20 -0.74
C ARG A 165 7.88 -5.63 -2.21
N LYS A 166 8.36 -4.74 -3.09
CA LYS A 166 8.45 -4.98 -4.53
C LYS A 166 9.35 -6.17 -4.88
N VAL A 167 10.54 -6.25 -4.29
CA VAL A 167 11.57 -7.21 -4.72
C VAL A 167 11.55 -8.53 -3.94
N LYS A 168 10.96 -8.57 -2.75
CA LYS A 168 10.91 -9.76 -1.88
C LYS A 168 9.50 -10.23 -1.57
N LEU A 169 8.63 -9.35 -1.08
CA LEU A 169 7.31 -9.76 -0.58
C LEU A 169 6.34 -10.12 -1.71
N LEU A 170 6.18 -9.25 -2.70
CA LEU A 170 5.26 -9.45 -3.83
C LEU A 170 5.54 -10.74 -4.61
N PRO A 171 6.80 -11.10 -4.95
CA PRO A 171 7.12 -12.38 -5.55
C PRO A 171 6.78 -13.60 -4.68
N ALA A 172 6.82 -13.45 -3.35
CA ALA A 172 6.54 -14.52 -2.41
C ALA A 172 5.04 -14.67 -2.10
N LYS A 173 4.29 -13.57 -2.06
CA LYS A 173 2.88 -13.53 -1.69
C LYS A 173 2.16 -12.40 -2.42
N SER A 174 1.15 -12.75 -3.21
CA SER A 174 0.26 -11.77 -3.86
C SER A 174 -0.58 -11.03 -2.81
N HIS A 175 -0.65 -9.70 -2.92
CA HIS A 175 -1.42 -8.81 -2.05
C HIS A 175 -1.59 -7.43 -2.70
N ASP A 176 -2.69 -6.75 -2.38
CA ASP A 176 -3.04 -5.46 -2.98
C ASP A 176 -2.26 -4.28 -2.37
N ASN A 177 -2.01 -4.35 -1.06
CA ASN A 177 -1.33 -3.31 -0.26
C ASN A 177 -0.57 -3.96 0.90
N ALA A 178 0.53 -3.35 1.35
CA ALA A 178 1.25 -3.80 2.55
C ALA A 178 1.56 -2.64 3.50
N GLN A 179 1.37 -2.84 4.80
CA GLN A 179 1.63 -1.84 5.84
C GLN A 179 2.66 -2.37 6.83
N LEU A 180 3.75 -1.63 7.04
CA LEU A 180 4.76 -1.96 8.06
C LEU A 180 4.36 -1.36 9.40
N ILE A 181 4.05 -2.21 10.39
CA ILE A 181 3.81 -1.77 11.77
C ILE A 181 5.11 -1.88 12.57
N SER A 182 5.62 -0.74 13.04
CA SER A 182 6.93 -0.64 13.71
C SER A 182 6.81 -0.08 15.13
N GLY A 183 7.63 -0.62 16.04
CA GLY A 183 7.81 -0.04 17.38
C GLY A 183 8.86 1.09 17.44
N VAL A 184 9.50 1.41 16.30
CA VAL A 184 10.48 2.51 16.21
C VAL A 184 9.73 3.85 16.29
N TYR A 185 10.27 4.76 17.09
CA TYR A 185 9.79 6.15 17.14
C TYR A 185 10.35 6.95 15.97
N PHE A 186 9.48 7.46 15.11
CA PHE A 186 9.88 8.35 14.03
C PHE A 186 10.19 9.76 14.56
N GLN A 187 11.07 10.47 13.86
CA GLN A 187 11.45 11.84 14.20
C GLN A 187 10.27 12.80 13.98
N GLY A 188 10.20 13.83 14.83
CA GLY A 188 9.17 14.85 14.72
C GLY A 188 7.82 14.41 15.29
N THR A 189 6.76 14.69 14.55
CA THR A 189 5.37 14.36 14.88
C THR A 189 4.82 13.21 14.03
N THR A 190 5.63 12.65 13.14
CA THR A 190 5.25 11.50 12.30
C THR A 190 4.91 10.29 13.14
N ILE A 191 3.75 9.70 12.86
CA ILE A 191 3.35 8.40 13.42
C ILE A 191 3.01 7.38 12.34
N GLY A 192 2.97 7.77 11.08
CA GLY A 192 2.76 6.91 9.91
C GLY A 192 3.23 7.62 8.66
N MET A 193 3.39 6.92 7.54
CA MET A 193 3.62 7.55 6.25
C MET A 193 3.18 6.66 5.08
N ALA A 194 2.48 7.23 4.09
CA ALA A 194 2.05 6.50 2.89
C ALA A 194 1.96 7.36 1.61
N PRO A 195 2.27 6.82 0.42
CA PRO A 195 2.06 7.51 -0.83
C PRO A 195 0.57 7.68 -1.17
N ILE A 196 0.21 8.81 -1.76
CA ILE A 196 -1.17 9.11 -2.18
C ILE A 196 -1.51 8.46 -3.52
N MET A 197 -2.74 7.95 -3.70
CA MET A 197 -3.25 7.35 -4.96
C MET A 197 -2.39 6.18 -5.46
N SER A 198 -1.76 5.45 -4.54
CA SER A 198 -0.82 4.39 -4.87
C SER A 198 -1.39 2.97 -4.71
N MET A 199 -2.65 2.84 -4.29
CA MET A 199 -3.31 1.55 -4.16
C MET A 199 -3.21 0.74 -5.48
N CYS A 200 -2.93 -0.56 -5.37
CA CYS A 200 -2.67 -1.50 -6.47
C CYS A 200 -1.38 -1.28 -7.27
N THR A 201 -0.62 -0.20 -7.03
CA THR A 201 0.65 -0.01 -7.74
C THR A 201 1.72 -0.99 -7.25
N LEU A 202 2.54 -1.45 -8.19
CA LEU A 202 3.65 -2.36 -7.90
C LEU A 202 4.67 -1.72 -6.95
N GLU A 203 5.00 -0.45 -7.17
CA GLU A 203 6.03 0.25 -6.40
C GLU A 203 5.54 0.83 -5.07
N GLN A 204 4.31 1.36 -5.01
CA GLN A 204 3.94 2.32 -3.96
C GLN A 204 2.70 1.95 -3.15
N SER A 205 2.07 0.80 -3.43
CA SER A 205 0.89 0.34 -2.67
C SER A 205 1.28 -0.18 -1.29
N GLY A 206 1.50 0.75 -0.36
CA GLY A 206 1.79 0.46 1.03
C GLY A 206 2.07 1.70 1.86
N GLY A 207 2.43 1.47 3.11
CA GLY A 207 2.73 2.52 4.09
C GLY A 207 3.49 1.98 5.30
N ILE A 208 3.89 2.89 6.18
CA ILE A 208 4.52 2.59 7.47
C ILE A 208 3.68 3.18 8.59
N VAL A 209 3.61 2.52 9.73
CA VAL A 209 2.82 2.92 10.90
C VAL A 209 3.62 2.67 12.16
N MET A 210 3.70 3.67 13.02
CA MET A 210 4.25 3.57 14.36
C MET A 210 3.21 3.00 15.31
N ASP A 211 3.57 1.94 16.02
CA ASP A 211 2.76 1.39 17.10
C ASP A 211 2.93 2.25 18.36
N HIS A 212 2.20 3.37 18.43
CA HIS A 212 2.45 4.46 19.40
C HIS A 212 1.63 4.39 20.70
N SER A 213 0.70 3.45 20.82
CA SER A 213 -0.19 3.32 21.98
C SER A 213 -0.25 1.87 22.45
N ASP A 214 -0.49 1.63 23.74
CA ASP A 214 -0.79 0.27 24.23
C ASP A 214 -2.16 -0.21 23.69
N ASN A 215 -3.09 0.71 23.49
CA ASN A 215 -4.38 0.41 22.86
C ASN A 215 -4.18 0.20 21.35
N PRO A 216 -4.49 -1.00 20.80
CA PRO A 216 -4.36 -1.29 19.38
C PRO A 216 -5.17 -0.35 18.48
N LEU A 217 -6.22 0.27 19.01
CA LEU A 217 -7.00 1.30 18.32
C LEU A 217 -6.13 2.46 17.83
N GLY A 218 -5.10 2.86 18.58
CA GLY A 218 -4.21 3.95 18.19
C GLY A 218 -3.45 3.65 16.89
N ALA A 219 -2.87 2.46 16.79
CA ALA A 219 -2.19 2.01 15.57
C ALA A 219 -3.18 1.73 14.42
N ALA A 220 -4.39 1.22 14.73
CA ALA A 220 -5.43 0.99 13.73
C ALA A 220 -5.92 2.26 13.05
N VAL A 221 -6.08 3.35 13.82
CA VAL A 221 -6.46 4.65 13.25
C VAL A 221 -5.35 5.18 12.33
N THR A 222 -4.10 5.08 12.76
CA THR A 222 -2.97 5.49 11.91
C THR A 222 -2.90 4.64 10.65
N LEU A 223 -3.03 3.31 10.74
CA LEU A 223 -3.07 2.43 9.58
C LEU A 223 -4.23 2.82 8.64
N ALA A 224 -5.41 3.08 9.17
CA ALA A 224 -6.54 3.50 8.35
C ALA A 224 -6.32 4.86 7.66
N HIS A 225 -5.62 5.78 8.33
CA HIS A 225 -5.18 7.05 7.75
C HIS A 225 -4.24 6.84 6.56
N GLU A 226 -3.17 6.06 6.77
CA GLU A 226 -2.18 5.76 5.73
C GLU A 226 -2.78 4.99 4.54
N LEU A 227 -3.67 4.04 4.83
CA LEU A 227 -4.42 3.33 3.80
C LEU A 227 -5.34 4.30 3.03
N GLY A 228 -5.93 5.28 3.73
CA GLY A 228 -6.68 6.38 3.14
C GLY A 228 -5.86 7.18 2.12
N HIS A 229 -4.59 7.47 2.42
CA HIS A 229 -3.67 8.07 1.44
C HIS A 229 -3.48 7.17 0.23
N ASN A 230 -3.21 5.87 0.39
CA ASN A 230 -3.10 4.96 -0.75
C ASN A 230 -4.36 4.97 -1.63
N PHE A 231 -5.54 5.13 -1.02
CA PHE A 231 -6.82 5.30 -1.71
C PHE A 231 -7.03 6.67 -2.37
N GLY A 232 -6.17 7.66 -2.12
CA GLY A 232 -6.24 9.00 -2.69
C GLY A 232 -6.89 10.06 -1.79
N MET A 233 -7.20 9.72 -0.53
CA MET A 233 -7.74 10.68 0.43
C MET A 233 -6.64 11.64 0.89
N ASN A 234 -6.94 12.93 0.91
CA ASN A 234 -6.04 13.94 1.46
C ASN A 234 -6.51 14.35 2.85
N HIS A 235 -5.65 15.04 3.60
CA HIS A 235 -5.99 15.51 4.94
C HIS A 235 -7.23 16.41 4.96
N ASP A 236 -8.02 16.28 6.04
CA ASP A 236 -9.14 17.16 6.36
C ASP A 236 -8.61 18.44 7.01
N THR A 237 -8.50 19.52 6.23
CA THR A 237 -7.99 20.81 6.72
C THR A 237 -8.97 21.96 6.50
N PRO A 238 -8.96 23.00 7.36
CA PRO A 238 -9.76 24.20 7.18
C PRO A 238 -9.49 24.91 5.84
N GLU A 239 -8.25 24.89 5.35
CA GLU A 239 -7.83 25.54 4.10
C GLU A 239 -8.50 24.91 2.88
N ARG A 240 -8.75 23.59 2.92
CA ARG A 240 -9.52 22.87 1.89
C ARG A 240 -11.03 23.07 2.03
N GLY A 241 -11.49 23.80 3.05
CA GLY A 241 -12.90 23.86 3.42
C GLY A 241 -13.43 22.53 3.95
N CYS A 242 -12.53 21.62 4.37
CA CYS A 242 -12.85 20.29 4.85
C CYS A 242 -12.92 20.29 6.38
N GLY A 243 -14.08 20.68 6.90
CA GLY A 243 -14.37 20.60 8.33
C GLY A 243 -14.91 19.22 8.72
N CYS A 244 -14.29 18.59 9.70
CA CYS A 244 -14.87 17.42 10.36
C CYS A 244 -16.03 17.89 11.25
N ARG A 245 -17.28 17.51 10.90
CA ARG A 245 -18.47 17.86 11.69
C ARG A 245 -18.58 17.10 13.02
N MET A 246 -17.77 16.06 13.20
CA MET A 246 -17.71 15.33 14.46
C MET A 246 -17.00 16.20 15.50
N ALA A 247 -17.61 16.30 16.67
CA ALA A 247 -17.05 17.07 17.76
C ALA A 247 -15.69 16.49 18.19
N LEU A 248 -14.76 17.36 18.59
CA LEU A 248 -13.39 17.02 19.00
C LEU A 248 -13.37 16.04 20.18
N ASP A 249 -14.41 16.05 21.02
CA ASP A 249 -14.63 15.12 22.14
C ASP A 249 -14.94 13.68 21.70
N ARG A 250 -15.22 13.46 20.40
CA ARG A 250 -15.37 12.13 19.77
C ARG A 250 -14.17 11.75 18.90
N GLY A 251 -13.08 12.51 18.98
CA GLY A 251 -11.81 12.20 18.33
C GLY A 251 -11.61 12.77 16.93
N GLY A 252 -12.63 13.44 16.37
CA GLY A 252 -12.56 14.02 15.04
C GLY A 252 -12.70 12.98 13.92
N CYS A 253 -11.98 13.18 12.81
CA CYS A 253 -12.05 12.35 11.60
C CYS A 253 -10.70 11.67 11.33
N ILE A 254 -10.72 10.46 10.75
CA ILE A 254 -9.51 9.66 10.51
C ILE A 254 -8.47 10.44 9.71
N MET A 255 -8.87 11.18 8.66
CA MET A 255 -7.96 11.93 7.80
C MET A 255 -7.54 13.31 8.36
N THR A 256 -7.74 13.58 9.64
CA THR A 256 -7.20 14.79 10.27
C THR A 256 -5.65 14.70 10.32
N PRO A 257 -4.90 15.78 10.02
CA PRO A 257 -3.42 15.72 10.02
C PRO A 257 -2.77 15.34 11.36
N SER A 258 -3.50 15.50 12.46
CA SER A 258 -3.04 15.15 13.80
C SER A 258 -4.06 14.24 14.46
N THR A 259 -3.54 13.22 15.14
CA THR A 259 -4.35 12.33 15.97
C THR A 259 -4.17 12.68 17.44
N GLY A 260 -5.23 12.49 18.21
CA GLY A 260 -5.24 12.70 19.65
C GLY A 260 -6.21 11.73 20.31
N TYR A 261 -6.16 11.64 21.63
CA TYR A 261 -7.18 10.91 22.37
C TYR A 261 -8.41 11.83 22.60
N PRO A 262 -9.65 11.35 22.42
CA PRO A 262 -10.03 10.00 21.97
C PRO A 262 -9.75 9.76 20.48
N PHE A 263 -9.48 8.51 20.09
CA PHE A 263 -9.10 8.19 18.69
C PHE A 263 -10.30 8.28 17.72
N PRO A 264 -10.14 8.89 16.52
CA PRO A 264 -11.21 9.00 15.53
C PRO A 264 -11.59 7.66 14.91
N THR A 265 -12.86 7.47 14.59
CA THR A 265 -13.38 6.20 14.01
C THR A 265 -14.15 6.39 12.70
N MET A 266 -14.19 7.62 12.18
CA MET A 266 -15.03 8.00 11.04
C MET A 266 -14.26 8.79 10.00
N PHE A 267 -14.58 8.57 8.72
CA PHE A 267 -14.12 9.40 7.60
C PHE A 267 -15.03 10.61 7.37
N SER A 268 -14.46 11.73 6.93
CA SER A 268 -15.23 12.95 6.62
C SER A 268 -15.96 12.82 5.27
N THR A 269 -16.82 13.79 4.97
CA THR A 269 -17.42 13.90 3.63
C THR A 269 -16.39 14.25 2.55
N CYS A 270 -15.31 14.96 2.91
CA CYS A 270 -14.22 15.22 1.98
C CYS A 270 -13.45 13.94 1.65
N SER A 271 -13.14 13.10 2.66
CA SER A 271 -12.46 11.82 2.43
C SER A 271 -13.28 10.92 1.49
N LYS A 272 -14.61 10.88 1.66
CA LYS A 272 -15.51 10.14 0.76
C LYS A 272 -15.48 10.66 -0.68
N LYS A 273 -15.44 11.99 -0.85
CA LYS A 273 -15.36 12.61 -2.17
C LYS A 273 -14.01 12.36 -2.84
N ASP A 274 -12.92 12.45 -2.06
CA ASP A 274 -11.58 12.16 -2.53
C ASP A 274 -11.45 10.69 -2.97
N LEU A 275 -11.99 9.75 -2.18
CA LEU A 275 -12.05 8.33 -2.55
C LEU A 275 -12.82 8.12 -3.86
N ALA A 276 -14.03 8.67 -3.99
CA ALA A 276 -14.82 8.51 -5.21
C ALA A 276 -14.08 9.05 -6.45
N ALA A 277 -13.50 10.25 -6.35
CA ALA A 277 -12.72 10.85 -7.43
C ALA A 277 -11.44 10.07 -7.77
N SER A 278 -10.87 9.38 -6.79
CA SER A 278 -9.70 8.52 -6.97
C SER A 278 -10.05 7.21 -7.68
N LEU A 279 -11.14 6.55 -7.27
CA LEU A 279 -11.66 5.35 -7.91
C LEU A 279 -12.09 5.61 -9.37
N GLU A 280 -12.73 6.76 -9.64
CA GLU A 280 -13.10 7.19 -11.00
C GLU A 280 -11.88 7.36 -11.92
N LYS A 281 -10.70 7.71 -11.37
CA LYS A 281 -9.45 7.80 -12.14
C LYS A 281 -8.83 6.43 -12.43
N GLY A 282 -9.33 5.34 -11.83
CA GLY A 282 -8.78 4.00 -11.96
C GLY A 282 -7.87 3.58 -10.79
N VAL A 283 -7.83 4.31 -9.67
CA VAL A 283 -7.18 3.78 -8.46
C VAL A 283 -7.99 2.59 -7.95
N GLY A 284 -7.32 1.50 -7.54
CA GLY A 284 -8.02 0.34 -6.98
C GLY A 284 -8.40 -0.76 -7.99
N MET A 285 -7.79 -0.82 -9.18
CA MET A 285 -8.10 -1.87 -10.19
C MET A 285 -7.96 -3.31 -9.66
N CYS A 286 -7.11 -3.54 -8.66
CA CYS A 286 -6.91 -4.84 -8.01
C CYS A 286 -7.94 -5.17 -6.91
N LEU A 287 -8.93 -4.32 -6.63
CA LEU A 287 -9.81 -4.47 -5.47
C LEU A 287 -11.15 -5.13 -5.78
N TYR A 288 -11.34 -5.59 -7.02
CA TYR A 288 -12.58 -6.24 -7.47
C TYR A 288 -12.53 -7.77 -7.40
N ASN A 289 -11.41 -8.34 -6.94
CA ASN A 289 -11.32 -9.76 -6.61
C ASN A 289 -11.63 -10.01 -5.13
N MET A 290 -12.57 -10.90 -4.88
CA MET A 290 -12.76 -11.46 -3.55
C MET A 290 -11.51 -12.29 -3.19
N PRO A 291 -10.88 -12.08 -2.02
CA PRO A 291 -9.69 -12.82 -1.63
C PRO A 291 -9.97 -14.32 -1.52
N GLU A 292 -9.00 -15.14 -1.93
CA GLU A 292 -9.10 -16.58 -1.76
C GLU A 292 -9.09 -16.95 -0.27
N VAL A 293 -10.07 -17.76 0.12
CA VAL A 293 -10.32 -18.18 1.49
C VAL A 293 -9.11 -18.76 2.20
N LYS A 294 -8.32 -19.60 1.51
CA LYS A 294 -7.13 -20.27 2.08
C LYS A 294 -6.06 -19.30 2.56
N VAL A 295 -6.22 -18.03 2.22
CA VAL A 295 -5.25 -16.97 2.45
C VAL A 295 -5.70 -16.05 3.60
N LEU A 296 -6.96 -16.13 4.05
CA LEU A 296 -7.46 -15.30 5.15
C LEU A 296 -6.88 -15.73 6.50
N TYR A 297 -6.36 -14.76 7.24
CA TYR A 297 -5.85 -14.97 8.60
C TYR A 297 -7.01 -14.98 9.61
N GLY A 298 -7.16 -16.04 10.41
CA GLY A 298 -8.19 -16.15 11.45
C GLY A 298 -8.99 -17.45 11.45
N GLY A 299 -8.90 -18.24 10.37
CA GLY A 299 -9.65 -19.49 10.20
C GLY A 299 -11.12 -19.27 9.83
N GLN A 300 -11.82 -20.36 9.54
CA GLN A 300 -13.21 -20.37 9.06
C GLN A 300 -14.17 -19.88 10.14
N LYS A 301 -15.00 -18.87 9.82
CA LYS A 301 -16.04 -18.34 10.69
C LYS A 301 -17.25 -17.83 9.89
N CYS A 302 -18.30 -18.64 9.90
CA CYS A 302 -19.61 -18.24 9.41
C CYS A 302 -20.12 -16.94 10.06
N GLY A 303 -20.56 -16.00 9.22
CA GLY A 303 -21.10 -14.70 9.59
C GLY A 303 -20.08 -13.55 9.51
N ASN A 304 -18.87 -13.80 8.98
CA ASN A 304 -17.84 -12.78 8.80
C ASN A 304 -17.93 -12.05 7.43
N GLY A 305 -18.84 -12.51 6.56
CA GLY A 305 -19.11 -11.98 5.23
C GLY A 305 -18.10 -12.41 4.16
N TYR A 306 -17.31 -13.44 4.40
CA TYR A 306 -16.45 -14.09 3.42
C TYR A 306 -16.92 -15.53 3.25
N VAL A 307 -17.11 -16.00 2.01
CA VAL A 307 -17.53 -17.39 1.78
C VAL A 307 -16.32 -18.28 1.92
N GLU A 308 -16.21 -19.02 3.03
CA GLU A 308 -15.05 -19.84 3.35
C GLU A 308 -15.19 -21.33 2.94
N GLU A 309 -14.14 -22.15 3.12
CA GLU A 309 -14.17 -23.56 2.73
C GLU A 309 -15.15 -24.31 3.63
N GLY A 310 -16.18 -24.92 3.03
CA GLY A 310 -17.30 -25.53 3.75
C GLY A 310 -18.56 -24.67 3.79
N GLU A 311 -18.49 -23.41 3.36
CA GLU A 311 -19.62 -22.49 3.26
C GLU A 311 -20.05 -22.32 1.79
N GLU A 312 -21.36 -22.17 1.56
CA GLU A 312 -21.91 -21.89 0.23
C GLU A 312 -22.24 -20.40 0.07
N CYS A 313 -22.42 -19.69 1.18
CA CYS A 313 -22.68 -18.26 1.23
C CYS A 313 -22.40 -17.69 2.63
N ASP A 314 -22.00 -16.42 2.72
CA ASP A 314 -21.91 -15.70 3.99
C ASP A 314 -22.38 -14.25 3.76
N CYS A 315 -23.46 -13.88 4.44
CA CYS A 315 -24.11 -12.57 4.33
C CYS A 315 -23.88 -11.69 5.57
N GLY A 316 -22.92 -12.06 6.43
CA GLY A 316 -22.67 -11.44 7.72
C GLY A 316 -23.43 -12.12 8.87
N GLU A 317 -23.35 -11.50 10.04
CA GLU A 317 -24.03 -11.96 11.26
C GLU A 317 -25.56 -11.99 11.05
N GLN A 318 -26.26 -12.80 11.85
CA GLN A 318 -27.68 -13.09 11.65
C GLN A 318 -28.57 -11.85 11.69
N GLU A 319 -28.21 -10.84 12.49
CA GLU A 319 -28.93 -9.58 12.60
C GLU A 319 -28.71 -8.64 11.39
N GLU A 320 -27.61 -8.81 10.66
CA GLU A 320 -27.21 -7.96 9.53
C GLU A 320 -27.60 -8.57 8.18
N CYS A 321 -27.75 -9.90 8.11
CA CYS A 321 -28.02 -10.61 6.87
C CYS A 321 -29.44 -10.35 6.34
N MET A 322 -29.52 -9.54 5.28
CA MET A 322 -30.76 -9.30 4.51
C MET A 322 -30.88 -10.16 3.25
N ASN A 323 -29.95 -11.10 3.03
CA ASN A 323 -29.90 -11.90 1.81
C ASN A 323 -30.95 -13.05 1.84
N PRO A 324 -31.93 -13.07 0.92
CA PRO A 324 -32.96 -14.11 0.92
C PRO A 324 -32.44 -15.48 0.50
N CYS A 325 -31.29 -15.54 -0.20
CA CYS A 325 -30.70 -16.74 -0.74
C CYS A 325 -29.77 -17.45 0.24
N CYS A 326 -29.34 -16.78 1.32
CA CYS A 326 -28.37 -17.31 2.27
C CYS A 326 -28.99 -17.58 3.65
N ASN A 327 -28.63 -18.70 4.26
CA ASN A 327 -28.93 -18.98 5.65
C ASN A 327 -27.77 -18.53 6.53
N ALA A 328 -27.92 -17.36 7.18
CA ALA A 328 -26.87 -16.75 8.01
C ALA A 328 -26.40 -17.62 9.18
N THR A 329 -27.24 -18.53 9.70
CA THR A 329 -26.86 -19.38 10.83
C THR A 329 -25.98 -20.56 10.41
N THR A 330 -26.11 -21.02 9.17
CA THR A 330 -25.42 -22.22 8.66
C THR A 330 -24.43 -21.92 7.54
N CYS A 331 -24.42 -20.70 7.00
CA CYS A 331 -23.66 -20.29 5.82
C CYS A 331 -23.87 -21.21 4.60
N THR A 332 -25.13 -21.67 4.44
CA THR A 332 -25.58 -22.50 3.31
C THR A 332 -26.64 -21.79 2.50
N LEU A 333 -26.74 -22.14 1.21
CA LEU A 333 -27.79 -21.63 0.34
C LEU A 333 -29.18 -22.11 0.78
N LYS A 334 -30.19 -21.29 0.55
CA LYS A 334 -31.59 -21.59 0.87
C LYS A 334 -32.31 -22.19 -0.35
N GLY A 335 -32.94 -23.35 -0.17
CA GLY A 335 -33.78 -23.97 -1.19
C GLY A 335 -33.01 -24.27 -2.48
N ASP A 336 -33.56 -23.85 -3.62
CA ASP A 336 -32.98 -24.06 -4.96
C ASP A 336 -32.03 -22.92 -5.40
N ALA A 337 -31.57 -22.09 -4.46
CA ALA A 337 -30.63 -21.02 -4.74
C ALA A 337 -29.33 -21.59 -5.30
N VAL A 338 -28.82 -20.96 -6.37
CA VAL A 338 -27.53 -21.31 -7.01
C VAL A 338 -26.44 -20.35 -6.58
N CYS A 339 -26.83 -19.14 -6.17
CA CYS A 339 -25.94 -18.12 -5.68
C CYS A 339 -26.67 -17.26 -4.64
N ALA A 340 -25.88 -16.56 -3.82
CA ALA A 340 -26.38 -15.56 -2.89
C ALA A 340 -25.72 -14.19 -3.09
N HIS A 341 -24.43 -14.16 -3.46
CA HIS A 341 -23.63 -12.93 -3.52
C HIS A 341 -23.04 -12.73 -4.91
N GLY A 342 -22.61 -11.51 -5.19
CA GLY A 342 -21.89 -11.14 -6.42
C GLY A 342 -22.76 -10.47 -7.48
N GLN A 343 -22.12 -9.64 -8.31
CA GLN A 343 -22.79 -8.79 -9.30
C GLN A 343 -23.49 -9.58 -10.42
N CYS A 344 -23.10 -10.85 -10.59
CA CYS A 344 -23.69 -11.81 -11.53
C CYS A 344 -24.70 -12.76 -10.87
N CYS A 345 -25.14 -12.47 -9.65
CA CYS A 345 -26.26 -13.14 -8.99
C CYS A 345 -27.49 -12.24 -8.96
N GLU A 346 -28.64 -12.74 -9.40
CA GLU A 346 -29.93 -12.06 -9.38
C GLU A 346 -31.02 -13.07 -9.04
N ASP A 347 -31.88 -12.75 -8.08
CA ASP A 347 -32.95 -13.64 -7.61
C ASP A 347 -32.47 -15.07 -7.31
N CYS A 348 -31.32 -15.18 -6.63
CA CYS A 348 -30.65 -16.43 -6.28
C CYS A 348 -30.23 -17.31 -7.48
N ARG A 349 -30.16 -16.74 -8.69
CA ARG A 349 -29.76 -17.38 -9.94
C ARG A 349 -28.62 -16.63 -10.62
N LEU A 350 -27.85 -17.34 -11.44
CA LEU A 350 -26.77 -16.74 -12.22
C LEU A 350 -27.35 -15.92 -13.38
N LYS A 351 -26.85 -14.70 -13.54
CA LYS A 351 -27.13 -13.87 -14.71
C LYS A 351 -26.58 -14.53 -15.98
N PRO A 352 -27.26 -14.40 -17.13
CA PRO A 352 -26.80 -15.02 -18.37
C PRO A 352 -25.45 -14.48 -18.84
N ALA A 353 -24.71 -15.33 -19.54
CA ALA A 353 -23.43 -14.96 -20.13
C ALA A 353 -23.59 -13.78 -21.09
N GLY A 354 -22.79 -12.74 -20.93
CA GLY A 354 -22.91 -11.50 -21.71
C GLY A 354 -23.66 -10.37 -21.05
N THR A 355 -24.17 -10.59 -19.82
CA THR A 355 -24.73 -9.50 -19.02
C THR A 355 -23.61 -8.61 -18.48
N PRO A 356 -23.61 -7.28 -18.70
CA PRO A 356 -22.60 -6.41 -18.10
C PRO A 356 -22.70 -6.44 -16.57
N CYS A 357 -21.58 -6.65 -15.90
CA CYS A 357 -21.48 -6.61 -14.43
C CYS A 357 -20.61 -5.48 -13.91
N ARG A 358 -19.70 -4.96 -14.77
CA ARG A 358 -18.96 -3.73 -14.49
C ARG A 358 -18.73 -2.93 -15.78
N GLU A 359 -19.06 -1.65 -15.70
CA GLU A 359 -18.78 -0.68 -16.76
C GLU A 359 -17.33 -0.16 -16.65
N SER A 360 -16.82 0.35 -17.77
CA SER A 360 -15.53 1.05 -17.81
C SER A 360 -15.61 2.38 -17.06
N SER A 361 -14.73 2.60 -16.10
CA SER A 361 -14.67 3.83 -15.28
C SER A 361 -13.95 4.98 -15.97
N ASN A 362 -12.95 4.69 -16.81
CA ASN A 362 -12.12 5.70 -17.48
C ASN A 362 -11.55 5.17 -18.81
N SER A 363 -10.77 5.99 -19.52
CA SER A 363 -10.23 5.63 -20.85
C SER A 363 -9.18 4.51 -20.87
N CYS A 364 -8.67 4.12 -19.70
CA CYS A 364 -7.70 3.03 -19.53
C CYS A 364 -8.33 1.75 -18.98
N ASP A 365 -9.64 1.75 -18.72
CA ASP A 365 -10.37 0.65 -18.12
C ASP A 365 -11.10 -0.16 -19.20
N LEU A 366 -11.44 -1.42 -18.90
CA LEU A 366 -12.22 -2.30 -19.78
C LEU A 366 -13.53 -2.69 -19.08
N PRO A 367 -14.62 -2.98 -19.82
CA PRO A 367 -15.84 -3.51 -19.22
C PRO A 367 -15.73 -5.02 -18.95
N GLU A 368 -16.46 -5.50 -17.94
CA GLU A 368 -16.62 -6.94 -17.67
C GLU A 368 -18.07 -7.41 -17.70
N PHE A 369 -18.21 -8.67 -18.11
CA PHE A 369 -19.48 -9.33 -18.36
C PHE A 369 -19.54 -10.65 -17.61
N CYS A 370 -20.73 -10.97 -17.13
CA CYS A 370 -21.01 -12.26 -16.52
C CYS A 370 -20.69 -13.39 -17.49
N THR A 371 -20.06 -14.44 -16.98
CA THR A 371 -19.75 -15.65 -17.75
C THR A 371 -20.92 -16.62 -17.84
N GLY A 372 -21.96 -16.41 -17.02
CA GLY A 372 -23.07 -17.35 -16.83
C GLY A 372 -22.74 -18.57 -15.96
N ALA A 373 -21.48 -18.70 -15.51
CA ALA A 373 -21.00 -19.85 -14.75
C ALA A 373 -20.54 -19.49 -13.32
N ASN A 374 -20.33 -18.20 -13.02
CA ASN A 374 -19.86 -17.72 -11.73
C ASN A 374 -20.75 -16.55 -11.25
N PRO A 375 -21.15 -16.51 -9.98
CA PRO A 375 -21.96 -15.41 -9.45
C PRO A 375 -21.17 -14.11 -9.23
N GLN A 376 -19.84 -14.17 -9.19
CA GLN A 376 -18.98 -12.99 -9.17
C GLN A 376 -18.70 -12.49 -10.58
N CYS A 377 -18.61 -11.17 -10.72
CA CYS A 377 -18.09 -10.56 -11.94
C CYS A 377 -16.62 -11.00 -12.11
N PRO A 378 -16.13 -11.22 -13.34
CA PRO A 378 -14.72 -11.44 -13.57
C PRO A 378 -13.86 -10.33 -12.96
N ALA A 379 -12.60 -10.65 -12.65
CA ALA A 379 -11.66 -9.67 -12.09
C ALA A 379 -11.55 -8.44 -13.01
N ASN A 380 -11.48 -7.25 -12.40
CA ASN A 380 -11.37 -5.98 -13.12
C ASN A 380 -10.12 -5.98 -14.03
N LEU A 381 -10.35 -5.77 -15.32
CA LEU A 381 -9.32 -5.66 -16.33
C LEU A 381 -9.19 -4.23 -16.81
N TYR A 382 -7.99 -3.89 -17.23
CA TYR A 382 -7.68 -2.60 -17.81
C TYR A 382 -6.80 -2.76 -19.04
N LEU A 383 -6.69 -1.69 -19.83
CA LEU A 383 -5.80 -1.65 -20.98
C LEU A 383 -4.35 -1.90 -20.54
N HIS A 384 -3.64 -2.69 -21.32
CA HIS A 384 -2.23 -2.98 -21.07
C HIS A 384 -1.39 -1.71 -20.99
N ASP A 385 -0.42 -1.70 -20.06
CA ASP A 385 0.42 -0.53 -19.81
C ASP A 385 1.12 -0.05 -21.10
N GLY A 386 1.07 1.26 -21.33
CA GLY A 386 1.60 1.91 -22.53
C GLY A 386 0.57 2.20 -23.62
N HIS A 387 -0.70 1.77 -23.48
CA HIS A 387 -1.77 2.23 -24.37
C HIS A 387 -1.95 3.75 -24.25
N ALA A 388 -2.11 4.46 -25.37
CA ALA A 388 -2.35 5.90 -25.36
C ALA A 388 -3.76 6.21 -24.83
N CYS A 389 -3.89 7.27 -24.04
CA CYS A 389 -5.15 7.72 -23.44
C CYS A 389 -5.30 9.25 -23.52
N GLN A 390 -6.52 9.76 -23.26
CA GLN A 390 -6.86 11.19 -23.36
C GLN A 390 -6.36 11.83 -24.67
N ASN A 391 -6.79 11.32 -25.83
CA ASN A 391 -6.38 11.84 -27.15
C ASN A 391 -4.85 11.89 -27.38
N MET A 392 -4.11 10.94 -26.79
CA MET A 392 -2.65 10.82 -26.82
C MET A 392 -1.91 11.77 -25.86
N ASP A 393 -2.60 12.48 -24.97
CA ASP A 393 -1.96 13.32 -23.94
C ASP A 393 -1.38 12.52 -22.78
N GLY A 394 -1.70 11.22 -22.67
CA GLY A 394 -1.18 10.31 -21.65
C GLY A 394 -0.96 8.89 -22.15
N TYR A 395 -0.42 8.06 -21.26
CA TYR A 395 -0.34 6.61 -21.42
C TYR A 395 -0.98 5.92 -20.21
N CYS A 396 -1.69 4.83 -20.44
CA CYS A 396 -2.23 3.98 -19.40
C CYS A 396 -1.09 3.32 -18.61
N TYR A 397 -1.17 3.41 -17.30
CA TYR A 397 -0.30 2.72 -16.37
C TYR A 397 -1.10 2.26 -15.15
N ASN A 398 -1.16 0.95 -14.92
CA ASN A 398 -2.00 0.33 -13.88
C ASN A 398 -3.48 0.77 -13.94
N GLY A 399 -4.02 0.92 -15.16
CA GLY A 399 -5.42 1.30 -15.39
C GLY A 399 -5.73 2.79 -15.18
N ILE A 400 -4.70 3.63 -14.99
CA ILE A 400 -4.85 5.08 -14.81
C ILE A 400 -4.19 5.84 -15.97
N CYS A 401 -4.86 6.88 -16.45
CA CYS A 401 -4.31 7.84 -17.39
C CYS A 401 -3.74 9.06 -16.65
N GLN A 402 -2.43 9.09 -16.39
CA GLN A 402 -1.78 10.20 -15.67
C GLN A 402 -1.20 11.25 -16.61
N THR A 403 -1.46 12.53 -16.33
CA THR A 403 -0.92 13.68 -17.07
C THR A 403 -0.37 14.74 -16.12
N HIS A 404 0.62 15.51 -16.58
CA HIS A 404 1.14 16.65 -15.82
C HIS A 404 0.06 17.68 -15.52
N GLU A 405 -0.89 17.88 -16.43
CA GLU A 405 -1.96 18.86 -16.26
C GLU A 405 -2.89 18.44 -15.12
N GLN A 406 -3.32 17.18 -15.11
CA GLN A 406 -4.17 16.66 -14.05
C GLN A 406 -3.48 16.74 -12.68
N GLN A 407 -2.18 16.48 -12.59
CA GLN A 407 -1.44 16.63 -11.34
C GLN A 407 -1.31 18.11 -10.94
N CYS A 408 -1.06 19.03 -11.87
CA CYS A 408 -1.09 20.46 -11.61
C CYS A 408 -2.46 20.94 -11.12
N ILE A 409 -3.55 20.42 -11.69
CA ILE A 409 -4.91 20.74 -11.27
C ILE A 409 -5.16 20.25 -9.85
N THR A 410 -4.70 19.05 -9.55
CA THR A 410 -4.84 18.45 -8.21
C THR A 410 -4.08 19.27 -7.16
N LEU A 411 -2.88 19.75 -7.50
CA LEU A 411 -2.05 20.55 -6.59
C LEU A 411 -2.54 21.99 -6.43
N TRP A 412 -3.04 22.64 -7.48
CA TRP A 412 -3.23 24.10 -7.51
C TRP A 412 -4.65 24.55 -7.89
N GLY A 413 -5.59 23.64 -8.10
CA GLY A 413 -6.93 23.98 -8.61
C GLY A 413 -6.89 24.27 -10.12
N PRO A 414 -7.43 25.39 -10.63
CA PRO A 414 -7.46 25.67 -12.08
C PRO A 414 -6.07 26.08 -12.60
N ALA A 415 -5.15 25.14 -12.70
CA ALA A 415 -3.77 25.30 -13.14
C ALA A 415 -3.48 24.49 -14.41
N LYS A 416 -2.35 24.79 -15.05
CA LYS A 416 -1.85 24.12 -16.25
C LYS A 416 -0.42 23.63 -16.06
N THR A 417 0.02 22.70 -16.89
CA THR A 417 1.42 22.29 -16.95
C THR A 417 2.30 23.45 -17.43
N ALA A 418 3.46 23.63 -16.81
CA ALA A 418 4.43 24.62 -17.27
C ALA A 418 5.17 24.17 -18.54
N PRO A 419 5.74 25.11 -19.32
CA PRO A 419 6.58 24.77 -20.47
C PRO A 419 7.77 23.89 -20.10
N GLY A 420 8.27 23.06 -21.03
CA GLY A 420 9.35 22.11 -20.80
C GLY A 420 10.62 22.72 -20.20
N ILE A 421 10.94 23.97 -20.58
CA ILE A 421 12.10 24.70 -20.04
C ILE A 421 12.03 24.89 -18.51
N CYS A 422 10.83 24.97 -17.93
CA CYS A 422 10.65 25.02 -16.48
C CYS A 422 11.18 23.75 -15.82
N PHE A 423 10.80 22.58 -16.35
CA PHE A 423 11.26 21.30 -15.85
C PHE A 423 12.78 21.17 -15.99
N GLU A 424 13.32 21.46 -17.18
CA GLU A 424 14.76 21.33 -17.45
C GLU A 424 15.61 22.22 -16.57
N ARG A 425 15.25 23.50 -16.41
CA ARG A 425 16.03 24.45 -15.62
C ARG A 425 15.91 24.17 -14.12
N VAL A 426 14.68 24.05 -13.61
CA VAL A 426 14.46 23.86 -12.17
C VAL A 426 15.05 22.52 -11.72
N ASN A 427 14.77 21.44 -12.45
CA ASN A 427 15.20 20.11 -12.00
C ASN A 427 16.69 19.80 -12.25
N SER A 428 17.39 20.66 -13.00
CA SER A 428 18.86 20.59 -13.12
C SER A 428 19.61 21.05 -11.86
N ALA A 429 18.92 21.72 -10.93
CA ALA A 429 19.52 22.23 -9.69
C ALA A 429 20.02 21.10 -8.78
N GLY A 430 19.22 20.04 -8.61
CA GLY A 430 19.53 18.95 -7.68
C GLY A 430 19.46 19.40 -6.22
N ASP A 431 18.44 20.19 -5.90
CA ASP A 431 18.17 20.72 -4.57
C ASP A 431 16.75 20.30 -4.12
N PRO A 432 16.29 20.62 -2.89
CA PRO A 432 14.97 20.22 -2.42
C PRO A 432 13.79 20.70 -3.31
N TYR A 433 13.99 21.75 -4.11
CA TYR A 433 12.95 22.40 -4.90
C TYR A 433 12.93 21.95 -6.35
N GLY A 434 14.07 21.46 -6.87
CA GLY A 434 14.21 20.95 -8.23
C GLY A 434 15.18 19.78 -8.30
N ASN A 435 14.66 18.56 -8.46
CA ASN A 435 15.44 17.32 -8.44
C ASN A 435 14.71 16.14 -9.13
N CYS A 436 15.44 15.05 -9.34
CA CYS A 436 14.95 13.75 -9.80
C CYS A 436 14.87 12.73 -8.64
N GLY A 437 14.45 13.19 -7.45
CA GLY A 437 14.48 12.39 -6.23
C GLY A 437 15.81 12.48 -5.48
N LYS A 438 16.02 11.57 -4.53
CA LYS A 438 17.25 11.44 -3.77
C LYS A 438 18.05 10.24 -4.29
N ASP A 439 19.38 10.34 -4.24
CA ASP A 439 20.28 9.22 -4.51
C ASP A 439 20.39 8.28 -3.28
N SER A 440 21.16 7.21 -3.41
CA SER A 440 21.39 6.22 -2.34
C SER A 440 22.07 6.79 -1.09
N LYS A 441 22.59 8.02 -1.14
CA LYS A 441 23.18 8.74 0.00
C LYS A 441 22.19 9.74 0.61
N GLY A 442 20.95 9.77 0.13
CA GLY A 442 19.91 10.69 0.58
C GLY A 442 20.06 12.12 0.04
N LEU A 443 20.96 12.36 -0.92
CA LEU A 443 21.20 13.67 -1.52
C LEU A 443 20.30 13.89 -2.73
N PHE A 444 19.81 15.11 -2.93
CA PHE A 444 18.96 15.43 -4.06
C PHE A 444 19.73 15.28 -5.39
N ALA A 445 19.21 14.44 -6.28
CA ALA A 445 19.83 14.15 -7.56
C ALA A 445 19.41 15.19 -8.61
N LYS A 446 20.39 15.67 -9.38
CA LYS A 446 20.15 16.52 -10.55
C LYS A 446 19.47 15.68 -11.64
N CYS A 447 18.46 16.24 -12.30
CA CYS A 447 17.89 15.61 -13.49
C CYS A 447 18.78 15.87 -14.71
N GLU A 448 19.02 14.81 -15.49
CA GLU A 448 19.38 14.98 -16.90
C GLU A 448 18.20 15.60 -17.67
N ALA A 449 18.49 16.37 -18.72
CA ALA A 449 17.46 17.07 -19.51
C ALA A 449 16.33 16.13 -19.99
N ARG A 450 16.68 14.94 -20.47
CA ARG A 450 15.71 13.91 -20.90
C ARG A 450 14.80 13.39 -19.79
N HIS A 451 15.19 13.52 -18.53
CA HIS A 451 14.44 13.04 -17.36
C HIS A 451 13.79 14.18 -16.59
N ALA A 452 14.02 15.44 -16.99
CA ALA A 452 13.54 16.61 -16.27
C ALA A 452 12.02 16.61 -16.05
N LYS A 453 11.23 16.11 -17.01
CA LYS A 453 9.77 15.97 -16.88
C LYS A 453 9.29 14.88 -15.92
N CYS A 454 10.21 14.10 -15.33
CA CYS A 454 9.91 13.07 -14.32
C CYS A 454 10.43 13.42 -12.92
N GLY A 455 11.04 14.60 -12.75
CA GLY A 455 11.49 15.14 -11.47
C GLY A 455 10.39 15.88 -10.70
N LYS A 456 10.70 17.05 -10.16
CA LYS A 456 9.70 17.93 -9.54
C LYS A 456 8.74 18.50 -10.58
N ILE A 457 7.45 18.48 -10.27
CA ILE A 457 6.41 19.00 -11.15
C ILE A 457 6.47 20.52 -11.25
N GLN A 458 6.28 21.03 -12.47
CA GLN A 458 6.22 22.46 -12.76
C GLN A 458 4.88 22.82 -13.40
N CYS A 459 4.21 23.82 -12.83
CA CYS A 459 2.86 24.26 -13.18
C CYS A 459 2.82 25.77 -13.46
N GLN A 460 1.69 26.24 -13.99
CA GLN A 460 1.35 27.65 -14.19
C GLN A 460 -0.11 27.91 -13.80
N GLY A 461 -0.37 29.10 -13.23
CA GLY A 461 -1.72 29.48 -12.79
C GLY A 461 -2.17 28.75 -11.52
N GLY A 462 -3.48 28.68 -11.31
CA GLY A 462 -4.10 28.14 -10.11
C GLY A 462 -4.00 29.05 -8.87
N ALA A 463 -4.33 28.48 -7.71
CA ALA A 463 -4.29 29.13 -6.42
C ALA A 463 -2.86 29.52 -6.00
N ASN A 464 -2.75 30.50 -5.10
CA ASN A 464 -1.45 31.00 -4.62
C ASN A 464 -0.73 30.03 -3.65
N ARG A 465 -1.44 29.05 -3.11
CA ARG A 465 -0.89 27.98 -2.27
C ARG A 465 -1.45 26.64 -2.76
N PRO A 466 -0.67 25.55 -2.66
CA PRO A 466 -1.17 24.22 -2.98
C PRO A 466 -2.42 23.88 -2.16
N VAL A 467 -3.36 23.20 -2.80
CA VAL A 467 -4.62 22.74 -2.20
C VAL A 467 -4.39 21.48 -1.34
N ILE A 468 -3.23 20.84 -1.48
CA ILE A 468 -2.83 19.65 -0.72
C ILE A 468 -1.75 20.04 0.28
N GLY A 469 -1.96 19.65 1.55
CA GLY A 469 -0.98 19.83 2.63
C GLY A 469 -1.15 21.09 3.46
N THR A 470 -0.97 20.97 4.78
CA THR A 470 -1.03 22.11 5.73
C THR A 470 0.20 23.02 5.64
N ASN A 471 1.39 22.48 5.32
CA ASN A 471 2.65 23.23 5.23
C ASN A 471 3.26 23.24 3.82
N ALA A 472 2.40 23.44 2.81
CA ALA A 472 2.83 23.53 1.43
C ALA A 472 3.46 24.89 1.09
N VAL A 473 4.71 24.89 0.62
CA VAL A 473 5.40 26.09 0.15
C VAL A 473 5.31 26.16 -1.37
N SER A 474 4.83 27.30 -1.86
CA SER A 474 4.87 27.63 -3.28
C SER A 474 6.27 28.10 -3.65
N ILE A 475 6.86 27.47 -4.67
CA ILE A 475 8.18 27.82 -5.17
C ILE A 475 8.01 28.41 -6.56
N GLU A 476 8.26 29.71 -6.67
CA GLU A 476 8.17 30.44 -7.92
C GLU A 476 9.55 30.74 -8.47
N THR A 477 9.84 30.21 -9.66
CA THR A 477 11.11 30.44 -10.36
C THR A 477 10.85 31.24 -11.62
N ASN A 478 11.52 32.37 -11.77
CA ASN A 478 11.47 33.19 -12.98
C ASN A 478 12.61 32.81 -13.92
N ILE A 479 12.30 32.21 -15.05
CA ILE A 479 13.28 31.86 -16.08
C ILE A 479 13.34 32.98 -17.13
N PRO A 480 14.50 33.63 -17.32
CA PRO A 480 14.67 34.62 -18.38
C PRO A 480 14.66 33.96 -19.76
N LEU A 481 13.97 34.58 -20.72
CA LEU A 481 13.95 34.15 -22.12
C LEU A 481 15.01 34.87 -22.95
N GLN A 482 15.57 34.19 -23.94
CA GLN A 482 16.60 34.77 -24.83
C GLN A 482 16.07 35.94 -25.67
N GLU A 483 14.79 35.92 -26.03
CA GLU A 483 14.12 36.95 -26.84
C GLU A 483 13.57 38.13 -26.02
N GLY A 484 13.84 38.17 -24.71
CA GLY A 484 13.25 39.11 -23.77
C GLY A 484 11.98 38.58 -23.12
N GLY A 485 11.74 38.95 -21.86
CA GLY A 485 10.64 38.45 -21.04
C GLY A 485 11.04 37.35 -20.04
N ARG A 486 10.05 36.86 -19.29
CA ARG A 486 10.23 35.87 -18.22
C ARG A 486 9.10 34.85 -18.23
N ILE A 487 9.44 33.58 -18.03
CA ILE A 487 8.47 32.52 -17.74
C ILE A 487 8.44 32.32 -16.23
N LEU A 488 7.25 32.44 -15.64
CA LEU A 488 7.00 32.02 -14.27
C LEU A 488 6.76 30.51 -14.24
N CYS A 489 7.63 29.80 -13.55
CA CYS A 489 7.50 28.37 -13.26
C CYS A 489 7.11 28.22 -11.80
N ARG A 490 6.00 27.51 -11.54
CA ARG A 490 5.53 27.27 -10.18
C ARG A 490 5.68 25.79 -9.85
N GLY A 491 6.57 25.51 -8.91
CA GLY A 491 6.65 24.23 -8.23
C GLY A 491 6.09 24.34 -6.82
N THR A 492 6.04 23.21 -6.13
CA THR A 492 5.81 23.22 -4.69
C THR A 492 6.85 22.35 -4.03
N HIS A 493 7.32 22.76 -2.86
CA HIS A 493 7.88 21.83 -1.90
C HIS A 493 6.88 21.77 -0.76
N VAL A 494 6.26 20.61 -0.65
CA VAL A 494 5.29 20.42 0.41
C VAL A 494 6.05 19.78 1.55
N TYR A 495 6.22 20.53 2.63
CA TYR A 495 6.23 19.91 3.93
C TYR A 495 4.79 19.43 4.08
N LEU A 496 4.46 18.25 3.56
CA LEU A 496 3.17 17.66 3.91
C LEU A 496 3.21 17.46 5.42
N GLY A 497 2.10 17.05 6.02
CA GLY A 497 2.28 16.34 7.28
C GLY A 497 3.46 15.38 7.16
N ASP A 498 4.07 15.17 8.30
CA ASP A 498 5.21 14.30 8.56
C ASP A 498 5.02 12.85 8.00
N ASP A 499 3.87 12.55 7.39
CA ASP A 499 3.25 11.31 6.95
C ASP A 499 2.93 11.17 5.43
N MET A 500 3.33 12.10 4.55
CA MET A 500 3.17 11.89 3.09
C MET A 500 4.43 12.22 2.26
N PRO A 501 4.79 11.40 1.25
CA PRO A 501 5.85 11.74 0.29
C PRO A 501 5.55 13.04 -0.47
N ASP A 502 6.59 13.80 -0.83
CA ASP A 502 6.46 15.08 -1.54
C ASP A 502 5.57 14.96 -2.80
N PRO A 503 4.36 15.55 -2.80
CA PRO A 503 3.37 15.44 -3.87
C PRO A 503 3.76 16.33 -5.06
N GLY A 504 4.79 17.17 -4.88
CA GLY A 504 5.40 17.98 -5.91
C GLY A 504 6.40 17.22 -6.78
N LEU A 505 6.47 15.88 -6.67
CA LEU A 505 7.19 15.03 -7.63
C LEU A 505 6.21 14.45 -8.67
N VAL A 506 6.63 14.39 -9.93
CA VAL A 506 5.80 13.85 -11.00
C VAL A 506 5.46 12.38 -10.73
N LEU A 507 4.16 12.03 -10.80
CA LEU A 507 3.69 10.67 -10.54
C LEU A 507 4.21 9.68 -11.59
N SER A 508 4.52 8.46 -11.15
CA SER A 508 4.83 7.35 -12.06
C SER A 508 3.65 7.09 -13.01
N GLY A 509 3.94 6.73 -14.25
CA GLY A 509 2.91 6.58 -15.29
C GLY A 509 2.62 7.85 -16.09
N THR A 510 3.17 9.00 -15.70
CA THR A 510 2.94 10.27 -16.43
C THR A 510 3.71 10.29 -17.76
N LYS A 511 3.05 10.68 -18.86
CA LYS A 511 3.71 10.89 -20.16
C LYS A 511 4.78 11.99 -20.06
N CYS A 512 6.03 11.68 -20.43
CA CYS A 512 7.13 12.65 -20.42
C CYS A 512 7.58 13.08 -21.82
N ALA A 513 7.35 12.26 -22.84
CA ALA A 513 7.54 12.58 -24.25
C ALA A 513 6.72 11.61 -25.11
N GLU A 514 6.75 11.78 -26.43
CA GLU A 514 6.14 10.81 -27.35
C GLU A 514 6.79 9.43 -27.19
N GLY A 515 5.94 8.42 -26.99
CA GLY A 515 6.35 7.04 -26.71
C GLY A 515 7.06 6.86 -25.36
N MET A 516 7.02 7.84 -24.46
CA MET A 516 7.77 7.77 -23.20
C MET A 516 6.95 8.15 -21.96
N ILE A 517 7.24 7.46 -20.86
CA ILE A 517 6.52 7.50 -19.59
C ILE A 517 7.49 7.64 -18.41
N CYS A 518 7.07 8.29 -17.33
CA CYS A 518 7.86 8.42 -16.11
C CYS A 518 7.80 7.15 -15.26
N LEU A 519 8.94 6.52 -15.03
CA LEU A 519 9.12 5.39 -14.11
C LEU A 519 10.40 5.60 -13.31
N ASN A 520 10.34 5.45 -12.00
CA ASN A 520 11.49 5.65 -11.09
C ASN A 520 12.23 6.97 -11.36
N ARG A 521 11.48 8.06 -11.55
CA ARG A 521 12.00 9.41 -11.86
C ARG A 521 12.77 9.54 -13.17
N GLN A 522 12.68 8.53 -14.05
CA GLN A 522 13.28 8.54 -15.38
C GLN A 522 12.21 8.49 -16.46
N CYS A 523 12.47 9.17 -17.56
CA CYS A 523 11.65 9.11 -18.76
C CYS A 523 12.07 7.91 -19.60
N GLN A 524 11.22 6.89 -19.68
CA GLN A 524 11.52 5.58 -20.28
C GLN A 524 10.52 5.25 -21.40
N ASN A 525 10.90 4.37 -22.32
CA ASN A 525 10.07 4.03 -23.49
C ASN A 525 8.93 3.06 -23.12
N VAL A 526 7.71 3.36 -23.57
CA VAL A 526 6.53 2.50 -23.37
C VAL A 526 6.63 1.14 -24.06
N THR A 527 7.49 1.01 -25.07
CA THR A 527 7.77 -0.28 -25.73
C THR A 527 8.28 -1.33 -24.76
N GLY A 528 8.89 -0.92 -23.63
CA GLY A 528 9.35 -1.82 -22.57
C GLY A 528 8.24 -2.67 -21.97
N PHE A 529 6.98 -2.24 -22.04
CA PHE A 529 5.83 -3.01 -21.59
C PHE A 529 5.38 -4.09 -22.59
N GLY A 530 5.83 -4.04 -23.84
CA GLY A 530 5.40 -4.97 -24.90
C GLY A 530 3.99 -4.70 -25.44
N VAL A 531 3.46 -3.48 -25.26
CA VAL A 531 2.09 -3.11 -25.66
C VAL A 531 1.78 -3.32 -27.14
N HIS A 532 2.72 -2.95 -28.02
CA HIS A 532 2.54 -3.10 -29.47
C HIS A 532 2.55 -4.57 -29.89
N GLN A 533 3.42 -5.39 -29.29
CA GLN A 533 3.46 -6.83 -29.54
C GLN A 533 2.15 -7.49 -29.09
N CYS A 534 1.63 -7.10 -27.93
CA CYS A 534 0.36 -7.63 -27.45
C CYS A 534 -0.83 -7.16 -28.30
N SER A 535 -0.88 -5.88 -28.69
CA SER A 535 -1.96 -5.37 -29.53
C SER A 535 -1.93 -5.99 -30.93
N GLY A 536 -0.73 -6.26 -31.47
CA GLY A 536 -0.55 -6.85 -32.80
C GLY A 536 -1.17 -8.23 -32.97
N LYS A 537 -1.32 -9.02 -31.90
CA LYS A 537 -1.98 -10.34 -31.97
C LYS A 537 -3.51 -10.29 -31.93
N CYS A 538 -4.11 -9.12 -31.72
CA CYS A 538 -5.56 -8.94 -31.63
C CYS A 538 -6.22 -8.63 -32.99
N ASN A 539 -5.51 -8.90 -34.10
CA ASN A 539 -5.98 -8.76 -35.48
C ASN A 539 -6.62 -7.40 -35.84
N GLY A 540 -6.26 -6.34 -35.11
CA GLY A 540 -6.84 -4.99 -35.28
C GLY A 540 -8.33 -4.91 -34.95
N ARG A 541 -8.88 -5.89 -34.24
CA ARG A 541 -10.32 -6.04 -33.89
C ARG A 541 -10.51 -6.21 -32.38
N GLY A 542 -9.58 -5.66 -31.62
CA GLY A 542 -9.52 -5.78 -30.17
C GLY A 542 -8.30 -5.05 -29.61
N VAL A 543 -8.28 -4.95 -28.29
CA VAL A 543 -7.22 -4.30 -27.52
C VAL A 543 -6.57 -5.29 -26.57
N CYS A 544 -5.36 -5.00 -26.10
CA CYS A 544 -4.69 -5.86 -25.14
C CYS A 544 -5.06 -5.44 -23.70
N ASN A 545 -5.47 -6.40 -22.88
CA ASN A 545 -5.69 -6.18 -21.44
C ASN A 545 -4.39 -6.35 -20.63
N ASN A 546 -4.42 -5.98 -19.36
CA ASN A 546 -3.32 -6.07 -18.40
C ASN A 546 -2.78 -7.50 -18.16
N LYS A 547 -3.55 -8.53 -18.49
CA LYS A 547 -3.12 -9.94 -18.48
C LYS A 547 -2.48 -10.38 -19.81
N LYS A 548 -2.24 -9.43 -20.71
CA LYS A 548 -1.70 -9.63 -22.05
C LYS A 548 -2.59 -10.49 -22.94
N ASN A 549 -3.91 -10.51 -22.73
CA ASN A 549 -4.90 -11.19 -23.58
C ASN A 549 -5.70 -10.17 -24.40
N CYS A 550 -6.22 -10.60 -25.55
CA CYS A 550 -7.05 -9.72 -26.36
C CYS A 550 -8.46 -9.61 -25.80
N HIS A 551 -8.91 -8.37 -25.64
CA HIS A 551 -10.29 -8.00 -25.44
C HIS A 551 -10.87 -7.60 -26.81
N CYS A 552 -11.56 -8.55 -27.44
CA CYS A 552 -12.06 -8.48 -28.80
C CYS A 552 -13.36 -7.71 -28.88
N GLU A 553 -13.59 -6.95 -29.95
CA GLU A 553 -14.87 -6.27 -30.23
C GLU A 553 -16.06 -7.25 -30.31
N ALA A 554 -17.29 -6.73 -30.16
CA ALA A 554 -18.54 -7.51 -29.97
C ALA A 554 -18.78 -8.68 -30.95
N HIS A 555 -18.21 -8.66 -32.15
CA HIS A 555 -18.41 -9.67 -33.19
C HIS A 555 -17.21 -10.63 -33.38
N TRP A 556 -16.19 -10.54 -32.52
CA TRP A 556 -14.95 -11.29 -32.65
C TRP A 556 -14.70 -12.14 -31.40
N ALA A 557 -14.12 -13.32 -31.59
CA ALA A 557 -13.84 -14.24 -30.48
C ALA A 557 -12.39 -14.06 -29.98
N PRO A 558 -12.16 -14.04 -28.65
CA PRO A 558 -10.82 -14.28 -28.12
C PRO A 558 -10.36 -15.72 -28.48
N PRO A 559 -9.04 -16.00 -28.52
CA PRO A 559 -7.95 -15.20 -27.96
C PRO A 559 -7.30 -14.19 -28.92
N PHE A 560 -7.56 -14.25 -30.23
CA PHE A 560 -6.85 -13.44 -31.23
C PHE A 560 -7.75 -12.47 -31.99
N CYS A 561 -9.07 -12.52 -31.82
CA CYS A 561 -10.03 -11.67 -32.55
C CYS A 561 -9.99 -11.89 -34.07
N ASP A 562 -9.67 -13.10 -34.53
CA ASP A 562 -9.59 -13.51 -35.93
C ASP A 562 -10.82 -14.30 -36.43
N SER A 563 -11.63 -14.83 -35.52
CA SER A 563 -12.87 -15.54 -35.83
C SER A 563 -14.10 -14.83 -35.27
N ALA A 564 -15.27 -15.06 -35.88
CA ALA A 564 -16.54 -14.52 -35.39
C ALA A 564 -16.88 -15.02 -33.98
N GLY A 565 -17.41 -14.14 -33.13
CA GLY A 565 -17.72 -14.44 -31.73
C GLY A 565 -18.62 -13.44 -31.05
N PHE A 566 -18.67 -13.51 -29.72
CA PHE A 566 -19.49 -12.64 -28.86
C PHE A 566 -18.71 -11.48 -28.23
N GLY A 567 -17.45 -11.25 -28.64
CA GLY A 567 -16.57 -10.23 -28.07
C GLY A 567 -16.06 -10.57 -26.68
N GLY A 568 -15.38 -9.60 -26.06
CA GLY A 568 -14.78 -9.73 -24.74
C GLY A 568 -13.40 -10.38 -24.77
N SER A 569 -12.95 -10.85 -23.61
CA SER A 569 -11.65 -11.50 -23.42
C SER A 569 -11.85 -12.89 -22.82
N LEU A 570 -10.80 -13.71 -22.87
CA LEU A 570 -10.69 -14.90 -22.02
C LEU A 570 -10.89 -14.58 -20.53
N ASP A 571 -10.66 -13.32 -20.15
CA ASP A 571 -10.68 -12.84 -18.76
C ASP A 571 -11.94 -12.06 -18.36
N SER A 572 -12.80 -11.61 -19.29
CA SER A 572 -13.89 -10.63 -19.01
C SER A 572 -15.29 -11.12 -19.35
N GLY A 573 -15.46 -12.41 -19.66
CA GLY A 573 -16.70 -12.94 -20.23
C GLY A 573 -17.00 -12.40 -21.64
N PRO A 574 -18.03 -12.93 -22.32
CA PRO A 574 -18.44 -12.47 -23.64
C PRO A 574 -19.11 -11.09 -23.54
N MET A 575 -18.93 -10.21 -24.54
CA MET A 575 -19.55 -8.87 -24.56
C MET A 575 -21.04 -8.89 -24.91
N ARG A 576 -21.48 -9.92 -25.64
CA ARG A 576 -22.86 -10.06 -26.08
C ARG A 576 -23.50 -11.25 -25.39
N LEU A 577 -24.78 -11.08 -25.06
CA LEU A 577 -25.65 -12.20 -24.73
C LEU A 577 -25.58 -13.22 -25.86
N ALA A 578 -25.39 -14.48 -25.51
CA ALA A 578 -25.69 -15.55 -26.45
C ALA A 578 -27.16 -15.37 -26.83
N GLU A 579 -27.45 -15.14 -28.12
CA GLU A 579 -28.83 -15.12 -28.58
C GLU A 579 -29.46 -16.42 -28.12
N GLN A 580 -30.38 -16.34 -27.15
CA GLN A 580 -31.34 -17.40 -26.96
C GLN A 580 -32.10 -17.43 -28.27
N LYS A 581 -31.72 -18.32 -29.18
CA LYS A 581 -32.61 -18.68 -30.28
C LYS A 581 -33.94 -18.97 -29.58
N PRO A 582 -35.01 -18.21 -29.89
CA PRO A 582 -36.31 -18.59 -29.39
C PRO A 582 -36.47 -20.05 -29.79
N TRP A 583 -36.93 -20.87 -28.86
CA TRP A 583 -37.25 -22.26 -29.14
C TRP A 583 -38.39 -22.21 -30.16
N SER A 584 -38.05 -22.08 -31.44
CA SER A 584 -39.01 -22.22 -32.51
C SER A 584 -39.44 -23.67 -32.43
N ALA A 585 -40.73 -23.88 -32.26
CA ALA A 585 -41.40 -25.17 -32.33
C ALA A 585 -41.38 -25.71 -33.78
N GLU A 586 -40.21 -25.68 -34.42
CA GLU A 586 -39.94 -26.16 -35.78
C GLU A 586 -38.63 -26.96 -35.79
N SER A 587 -38.56 -28.00 -34.96
CA SER A 587 -37.63 -29.12 -35.18
C SER A 587 -38.18 -30.46 -34.69
N PHE A 588 -39.51 -30.61 -34.66
CA PHE A 588 -40.18 -31.91 -34.57
C PHE A 588 -40.71 -32.36 -35.94
N GLN A 589 -39.83 -32.49 -36.93
CA GLN A 589 -40.14 -33.22 -38.16
C GLN A 589 -38.84 -33.68 -38.85
N SER A 590 -38.22 -34.74 -38.32
CA SER A 590 -37.43 -35.72 -39.11
C SER A 590 -36.84 -36.82 -38.22
N VAL A 591 -37.68 -37.59 -37.51
CA VAL A 591 -37.34 -38.99 -37.17
C VAL A 591 -38.62 -39.83 -37.16
N ARG A 592 -39.20 -40.07 -38.35
CA ARG A 592 -40.07 -41.23 -38.58
C ARG A 592 -39.69 -41.83 -39.93
N GLY A 593 -39.09 -43.02 -39.87
CA GLY A 593 -39.14 -43.98 -40.97
C GLY A 593 -37.79 -44.44 -41.51
N ILE A 594 -37.04 -45.25 -40.75
CA ILE A 594 -36.53 -46.53 -41.27
C ILE A 594 -36.64 -47.57 -40.15
N SER A 595 -37.69 -48.38 -40.23
CA SER A 595 -37.74 -49.71 -39.62
C SER A 595 -37.56 -50.73 -40.74
N LEU A 596 -36.52 -51.54 -40.70
CA LEU A 596 -36.46 -52.81 -41.44
C LEU A 596 -35.69 -53.84 -40.60
N LEU A 597 -36.51 -54.61 -39.89
CA LEU A 597 -36.42 -56.00 -39.43
C LEU A 597 -35.12 -56.82 -39.64
N LYS A 598 -34.72 -57.42 -38.51
CA LYS A 598 -34.18 -58.77 -38.28
C LYS A 598 -34.22 -59.75 -39.46
N ASP A 599 -33.13 -60.53 -39.66
CA ASP A 599 -33.14 -61.98 -39.38
C ASP A 599 -31.80 -62.73 -39.62
N ILE A 600 -31.51 -63.68 -38.69
CA ILE A 600 -30.79 -64.98 -38.85
C ILE A 600 -29.24 -64.91 -39.04
N SER A 601 -28.37 -65.59 -38.26
CA SER A 601 -28.39 -66.98 -37.78
C SER A 601 -27.71 -67.22 -36.41
N GLN A 602 -28.28 -68.15 -35.65
CA GLN A 602 -27.70 -68.82 -34.48
C GLN A 602 -26.54 -69.77 -34.85
N GLU A 603 -25.53 -69.92 -33.99
CA GLU A 603 -25.05 -71.25 -33.58
C GLU A 603 -24.36 -71.25 -32.19
N LYS A 604 -24.95 -72.03 -31.27
CA LYS A 604 -24.37 -72.80 -30.15
C LYS A 604 -23.36 -72.15 -29.18
N VAL A 605 -23.84 -71.82 -27.98
CA VAL A 605 -23.24 -72.33 -26.73
C VAL A 605 -24.36 -72.84 -25.84
N THR A 606 -24.36 -74.15 -25.61
CA THR A 606 -25.26 -74.93 -24.76
C THR A 606 -24.71 -75.04 -23.34
N LYS A 607 -25.64 -74.95 -22.36
CA LYS A 607 -25.66 -75.63 -21.03
C LYS A 607 -24.53 -75.22 -20.05
N GLU A 608 -24.74 -75.01 -18.76
CA GLU A 608 -25.56 -75.74 -17.80
C GLU A 608 -25.60 -74.94 -16.48
N PHE A 609 -26.74 -74.92 -15.77
CA PHE A 609 -26.80 -74.68 -14.32
C PHE A 609 -27.03 -76.03 -13.62
N PRO A 610 -26.29 -76.34 -12.55
CA PRO A 610 -26.89 -76.84 -11.32
C PRO A 610 -26.30 -76.12 -10.08
N LYS A 611 -27.14 -75.56 -9.19
CA LYS A 611 -27.69 -76.17 -7.94
C LYS A 611 -26.66 -76.47 -6.82
N HIS A 612 -26.95 -75.84 -5.67
CA HIS A 612 -26.57 -76.19 -4.28
C HIS A 612 -25.07 -76.07 -3.93
N TYR A 613 -24.66 -75.55 -2.77
CA TYR A 613 -25.03 -75.90 -1.40
C TYR A 613 -24.72 -74.74 -0.43
N VAL A 614 -25.61 -74.58 0.56
CA VAL A 614 -25.47 -74.01 1.93
C VAL A 614 -25.10 -72.53 2.08
#